data_AF-A0A8S3GJ83-F1
#
_entry.id   AF-A0A8S3GJ83-F1
#
_cell.length_a   1.000
_cell.length_b   1.000
_cell.length_c   1.000
_cell.angle_alpha   90.00
_cell.angle_beta   90.00
_cell.angle_gamma   90.00
#
_symmetry.space_group_name_H-M   'P 1'
#
loop_
_entity.id
_entity.type
_entity.pdbx_description
1 polymer ?
#
loop_
_entity_poly.entity_id
_entity_poly.type
_entity_poly.pdbx_seq_one_letter_code
_entity_poly.pdbx_strand_id
1 'polypeptide(L)'
;GQTTKWSGTLSRDAETILHQHAIQGDITDIQRKMCRWIAYSKKHLERTLTHKLLLSITEQLEQAWQPTSLSRDESDMLREGFTLFINHCFKQIAKLRELFPAANRIAMERLEQLLTIVAKLHSMEVFRYCCPFQNSLQHELSLIITAGTMEWFDRMVINITKPRLRVKIC
;
A
#
# COMPACT_ATOMS: atom_id res chain seq x y z
N GLY A 1 -13.13 -6.32 -22.38
CA GLY A 1 -13.97 -6.73 -21.25
C GLY A 1 -13.64 -5.86 -20.05
N GLN A 2 -14.62 -5.16 -19.48
CA GLN A 2 -14.42 -4.40 -18.25
C GLN A 2 -14.15 -5.38 -17.10
N THR A 3 -12.93 -5.38 -16.57
CA THR A 3 -12.64 -6.06 -15.32
C THR A 3 -13.35 -5.31 -14.21
N THR A 4 -14.50 -5.81 -13.75
CA THR A 4 -15.17 -5.29 -12.56
C THR A 4 -14.19 -5.42 -11.38
N LYS A 5 -13.66 -4.29 -10.90
CA LYS A 5 -12.82 -4.28 -9.70
C LYS A 5 -13.71 -4.75 -8.54
N TRP A 6 -13.24 -5.73 -7.78
CA TRP A 6 -13.99 -6.27 -6.65
C TRP A 6 -14.30 -5.14 -5.65
N SER A 7 -15.57 -5.08 -5.21
CA SER A 7 -16.10 -4.06 -4.30
C SER A 7 -15.56 -4.15 -2.88
N GLY A 8 -14.87 -5.24 -2.54
CA GLY A 8 -14.41 -5.50 -1.17
C GLY A 8 -15.51 -5.98 -0.22
N THR A 9 -16.67 -6.33 -0.77
CA THR A 9 -17.78 -6.92 -0.02
C THR A 9 -17.70 -8.43 -0.12
N LEU A 10 -17.86 -9.09 1.04
CA LEU A 10 -17.96 -10.54 1.11
C LEU A 10 -19.42 -10.97 0.85
N SER A 11 -19.65 -12.25 0.57
CA SER A 11 -21.01 -12.77 0.55
C SER A 11 -21.60 -12.74 1.97
N ARG A 12 -22.93 -12.68 2.07
CA ARG A 12 -23.63 -12.70 3.36
C ARG A 12 -23.23 -13.91 4.21
N ASP A 13 -23.04 -15.07 3.57
CA ASP A 13 -22.63 -16.30 4.25
C ASP A 13 -21.20 -16.17 4.81
N ALA A 14 -20.26 -15.60 4.05
CA ALA A 14 -18.91 -15.36 4.51
C ALA A 14 -18.86 -14.33 5.65
N GLU A 15 -19.65 -13.25 5.58
CA GLU A 15 -19.78 -12.29 6.68
C GLU A 15 -20.37 -12.94 7.94
N THR A 16 -21.34 -13.84 7.77
CA THR A 16 -21.94 -14.59 8.88
C THR A 16 -20.91 -15.50 9.54
N ILE A 17 -20.12 -16.24 8.76
CA ILE A 17 -19.05 -17.10 9.28
C ILE A 17 -18.04 -16.27 10.08
N LEU A 18 -17.56 -15.15 9.51
CA LEU A 18 -16.61 -14.27 10.21
C LEU A 18 -17.20 -13.66 11.48
N HIS A 19 -18.50 -13.34 11.48
CA HIS A 19 -19.18 -12.81 12.66
C HIS A 19 -19.31 -13.88 13.76
N GLN A 20 -19.73 -15.10 13.42
CA GLN A 20 -19.83 -16.20 14.38
C GLN A 20 -18.46 -16.56 14.95
N HIS A 21 -17.42 -16.61 14.11
CA HIS A 21 -16.05 -16.86 14.57
C HIS A 21 -15.56 -15.78 15.54
N ALA A 22 -15.87 -14.50 15.26
CA ALA A 22 -15.51 -13.42 16.17
C ALA A 22 -16.18 -13.53 17.54
N ILE A 23 -17.47 -13.92 17.58
CA ILE A 23 -18.19 -14.15 18.84
C ILE A 23 -17.57 -15.33 19.61
N GLN A 24 -17.31 -16.45 18.92
CA GLN A 24 -16.77 -17.66 19.55
C GLN A 24 -15.34 -17.49 20.05
N GLY A 25 -14.54 -16.67 19.37
CA GLY A 25 -13.14 -16.42 19.71
C GLY A 25 -12.91 -15.16 20.56
N ASP A 26 -13.97 -14.53 21.06
CA ASP A 26 -13.90 -13.26 21.80
C ASP A 26 -13.05 -12.18 21.09
N ILE A 27 -13.20 -12.10 19.77
CA ILE A 27 -12.41 -11.20 18.92
C ILE A 27 -13.04 -9.80 18.99
N THR A 28 -12.30 -8.88 19.59
CA THR A 28 -12.67 -7.46 19.72
C THR A 28 -12.84 -6.78 18.36
N ASP A 29 -13.56 -5.64 18.32
CA ASP A 29 -13.77 -4.93 17.05
C ASP A 29 -12.44 -4.46 16.42
N ILE A 30 -11.51 -3.94 17.23
CA ILE A 30 -10.19 -3.52 16.75
C ILE A 30 -9.39 -4.67 16.15
N GLN A 31 -9.41 -5.87 16.76
CA GLN A 31 -8.76 -7.05 16.19
C GLN A 31 -9.37 -7.44 14.85
N ARG A 32 -10.70 -7.35 14.70
CA ARG A 32 -11.38 -7.60 13.41
C ARG A 32 -10.96 -6.58 12.34
N LYS A 33 -10.87 -5.28 12.69
CA LYS A 33 -10.41 -4.24 11.78
C LYS A 33 -8.95 -4.41 11.40
N MET A 34 -8.09 -4.77 12.35
CA MET A 34 -6.68 -5.08 12.14
C MET A 34 -6.52 -6.24 11.16
N CYS A 35 -7.16 -7.39 11.43
CA CYS A 35 -7.12 -8.55 10.55
C CYS A 35 -7.64 -8.22 9.15
N ARG A 36 -8.73 -7.46 9.03
CA ARG A 36 -9.27 -7.00 7.74
C ARG A 36 -8.27 -6.12 7.01
N TRP A 37 -7.67 -5.15 7.70
CA TRP A 37 -6.70 -4.24 7.10
C TRP A 37 -5.47 -5.01 6.58
N ILE A 38 -4.89 -5.90 7.39
CA ILE A 38 -3.74 -6.74 7.01
C ILE A 38 -4.08 -7.63 5.81
N ALA A 39 -5.23 -8.29 5.82
CA ALA A 39 -5.62 -9.18 4.72
C ALA A 39 -5.82 -8.42 3.41
N TYR A 40 -6.51 -7.27 3.45
CA TYR A 40 -6.82 -6.50 2.25
C TYR A 40 -5.61 -5.72 1.74
N SER A 41 -4.75 -5.21 2.62
CA SER A 41 -3.50 -4.56 2.22
C SER A 41 -2.57 -5.56 1.53
N LYS A 42 -2.37 -6.75 2.10
CA LYS A 42 -1.65 -7.85 1.44
C LYS A 42 -2.28 -8.24 0.10
N LYS A 43 -3.62 -8.34 0.04
CA LYS A 43 -4.29 -8.67 -1.23
C LYS A 43 -4.08 -7.59 -2.30
N HIS A 44 -4.02 -6.32 -1.90
CA HIS A 44 -3.76 -5.21 -2.83
C HIS A 44 -2.40 -5.33 -3.53
N LEU A 45 -1.38 -5.87 -2.85
CA LEU A 45 -0.06 -6.11 -3.43
C LEU A 45 -0.11 -7.12 -4.59
N GLU A 46 -0.97 -8.13 -4.49
CA GLU A 46 -1.17 -9.14 -5.55
C GLU A 46 -2.10 -8.63 -6.65
N ARG A 47 -3.19 -7.97 -6.26
CA ARG A 47 -4.22 -7.49 -7.16
C ARG A 47 -4.77 -6.16 -6.65
N THR A 48 -4.59 -5.12 -7.47
CA THR A 48 -5.01 -3.76 -7.14
C THR A 48 -6.49 -3.68 -6.77
N LEU A 49 -6.74 -3.53 -5.47
CA LEU A 49 -8.03 -3.16 -4.90
C LEU A 49 -8.38 -1.70 -5.21
N THR A 50 -9.66 -1.35 -5.06
CA THR A 50 -10.10 0.03 -5.26
C THR A 50 -9.55 0.95 -4.16
N HIS A 51 -9.17 2.17 -4.54
CA HIS A 51 -8.69 3.17 -3.60
C HIS A 51 -9.72 3.48 -2.50
N LYS A 52 -11.01 3.59 -2.87
CA LYS A 52 -12.11 3.81 -1.92
C LYS A 52 -12.18 2.72 -0.84
N LEU A 53 -12.00 1.46 -1.22
CA LEU A 53 -11.99 0.34 -0.27
C LEU A 53 -10.80 0.45 0.69
N LEU A 54 -9.60 0.70 0.18
CA LEU A 54 -8.39 0.82 0.99
C LEU A 54 -8.47 1.97 1.98
N LEU A 55 -8.96 3.14 1.58
CA LEU A 55 -9.19 4.24 2.51
C LEU A 55 -10.21 3.86 3.58
N SER A 56 -11.34 3.28 3.18
CA SER A 56 -12.40 2.92 4.13
C SER A 56 -11.93 1.92 5.19
N ILE A 57 -11.18 0.88 4.82
CA ILE A 57 -10.65 -0.07 5.83
C ILE A 57 -9.55 0.55 6.70
N THR A 58 -8.80 1.53 6.17
CA THR A 58 -7.74 2.24 6.89
C THR A 58 -8.35 3.20 7.92
N GLU A 59 -9.41 3.92 7.55
CA GLU A 59 -10.17 4.78 8.45
C GLU A 59 -10.91 3.98 9.53
N GLN A 60 -11.51 2.84 9.18
CA GLN A 60 -12.15 1.97 10.16
C GLN A 60 -11.16 1.41 11.18
N LEU A 61 -9.94 1.09 10.76
CA LEU A 61 -8.87 0.66 11.66
C LEU A 61 -8.51 1.78 12.65
N GLU A 62 -8.29 2.99 12.13
CA GLU A 62 -7.98 4.16 12.97
C GLU A 62 -9.09 4.46 13.98
N GLN A 63 -10.34 4.46 13.53
CA GLN A 63 -11.50 4.79 14.38
C GLN A 63 -11.74 3.76 15.49
N ALA A 64 -11.46 2.49 15.23
CA ALA A 64 -11.63 1.42 16.23
C ALA A 64 -10.45 1.37 17.22
N TRP A 65 -9.32 2.00 16.89
CA TRP A 65 -8.12 1.91 17.71
C TRP A 65 -8.19 2.81 18.93
N GLN A 66 -7.69 2.30 20.05
CA GLN A 66 -7.45 3.04 21.28
C GLN A 66 -6.06 2.65 21.82
N PRO A 67 -5.41 3.51 22.62
CA PRO A 67 -4.21 3.12 23.36
C PRO A 67 -4.45 1.80 24.12
N THR A 68 -3.47 0.89 24.07
CA THR A 68 -3.50 -0.45 24.70
C THR A 68 -4.64 -1.38 24.27
N SER A 69 -5.39 -1.05 23.22
CA SER A 69 -6.44 -1.93 22.67
C SER A 69 -5.90 -3.13 21.88
N LEU A 70 -4.61 -3.11 21.55
CA LEU A 70 -3.87 -4.21 20.93
C LEU A 70 -2.76 -4.66 21.86
N SER A 71 -2.53 -5.96 21.92
CA SER A 71 -1.35 -6.55 22.54
C SER A 71 -0.08 -6.17 21.76
N ARG A 72 1.08 -6.48 22.35
CA ARG A 72 2.38 -6.25 21.71
C ARG A 72 2.50 -7.03 20.40
N ASP A 73 2.14 -8.31 20.43
CA ASP A 73 2.27 -9.19 19.26
C ASP A 73 1.34 -8.74 18.12
N GLU A 74 0.13 -8.31 18.44
CA GLU A 74 -0.81 -7.74 17.47
C GLU A 74 -0.31 -6.41 16.88
N SER A 75 0.26 -5.56 17.72
CA SER A 75 0.88 -4.31 17.29
C SER A 75 2.07 -4.57 16.35
N ASP A 76 2.87 -5.61 16.62
CA ASP A 76 3.99 -6.02 15.77
C ASP A 76 3.49 -6.62 14.44
N MET A 77 2.45 -7.45 14.45
CA MET A 77 1.78 -7.94 13.22
C MET A 77 1.25 -6.80 12.36
N LEU A 78 0.64 -5.79 12.98
CA LEU A 78 0.12 -4.62 12.28
C LEU A 78 1.26 -3.74 11.72
N ARG A 79 2.34 -3.55 12.49
CA ARG A 79 3.58 -2.87 12.04
C ARG A 79 4.16 -3.54 10.80
N GLU A 80 4.25 -4.86 10.78
CA GLU A 80 4.72 -5.61 9.60
C GLU A 80 3.82 -5.37 8.38
N GLY A 81 2.50 -5.40 8.58
CA GLY A 81 1.53 -5.10 7.53
C GLY A 81 1.70 -3.69 6.97
N PHE A 82 1.82 -2.68 7.85
CA PHE A 82 2.09 -1.29 7.47
C PHE A 82 3.37 -1.16 6.66
N THR A 83 4.46 -1.73 7.18
CA THR A 83 5.78 -1.69 6.53
C THR A 83 5.75 -2.33 5.15
N LEU A 84 5.13 -3.51 5.02
CA LEU A 84 5.00 -4.20 3.75
C LEU A 84 4.21 -3.37 2.72
N PHE A 85 3.08 -2.78 3.15
CA PHE A 85 2.24 -1.97 2.28
C PHE A 85 2.93 -0.67 1.84
N ILE A 86 3.56 0.05 2.76
CA ILE A 86 4.28 1.29 2.46
C ILE A 86 5.46 1.01 1.53
N ASN A 87 6.26 -0.03 1.80
CA ASN A 87 7.36 -0.42 0.92
C ASN A 87 6.88 -0.74 -0.50
N HIS A 88 5.70 -1.36 -0.64
CA HIS A 88 5.10 -1.58 -1.96
C HIS A 88 4.72 -0.26 -2.65
N CYS A 89 4.12 0.68 -1.93
CA CYS A 89 3.78 2.00 -2.47
C CYS A 89 5.05 2.76 -2.89
N PHE A 90 6.06 2.80 -2.04
CA PHE A 90 7.34 3.45 -2.28
C PHE A 90 8.09 2.85 -3.47
N LYS A 91 8.07 1.53 -3.66
CA LYS A 91 8.62 0.89 -4.87
C LYS A 91 7.95 1.36 -6.16
N GLN A 92 6.64 1.64 -6.12
CA GLN A 92 5.95 2.21 -7.28
C GLN A 92 6.34 3.68 -7.49
N ILE A 93 6.40 4.48 -6.41
CA ILE A 93 6.79 5.90 -6.46
C ILE A 93 8.24 6.07 -6.93
N ALA A 94 9.16 5.18 -6.55
CA ALA A 94 10.54 5.18 -7.06
C ALA A 94 10.59 5.08 -8.60
N LYS A 95 9.59 4.45 -9.21
CA LYS A 95 9.45 4.31 -10.66
C LYS A 95 8.52 5.37 -11.26
N LEU A 96 8.50 6.57 -10.66
CA LEU A 96 7.56 7.66 -10.99
C LEU A 96 7.39 7.87 -12.50
N ARG A 97 8.52 7.99 -13.21
CA ARG A 97 8.58 8.29 -14.65
C ARG A 97 8.09 7.15 -15.53
N GLU A 98 8.20 5.90 -15.08
CA GLU A 98 7.81 4.72 -15.83
C GLU A 98 6.35 4.35 -15.59
N LEU A 99 5.91 4.41 -14.34
CA LEU A 99 4.56 3.99 -13.94
C LEU A 99 3.53 5.11 -14.02
N PHE A 100 3.95 6.36 -13.90
CA PHE A 100 3.08 7.53 -13.86
C PHE A 100 3.50 8.63 -14.86
N PRO A 101 3.46 8.36 -16.19
CA PRO A 101 3.77 9.39 -17.18
C PRO A 101 2.83 10.58 -17.07
N ALA A 102 3.36 11.81 -17.04
CA ALA A 102 2.58 13.03 -16.83
C ALA A 102 1.48 13.26 -17.89
N ALA A 103 1.69 12.76 -19.11
CA ALA A 103 0.68 12.84 -20.19
C ALA A 103 -0.49 11.85 -19.99
N ASN A 104 -0.35 10.85 -19.12
CA ASN A 104 -1.38 9.85 -18.85
C ASN A 104 -2.17 10.23 -17.59
N ARG A 105 -3.34 10.85 -17.80
CA ARG A 105 -4.24 11.25 -16.71
C ARG A 105 -4.62 10.11 -15.77
N ILE A 106 -4.91 8.92 -16.29
CA ILE A 106 -5.28 7.76 -15.47
C ILE A 106 -4.11 7.34 -14.58
N ALA A 107 -2.88 7.42 -15.09
CA ALA A 107 -1.70 7.13 -14.29
C ALA A 107 -1.49 8.19 -13.20
N MET A 108 -1.70 9.47 -13.50
CA MET A 108 -1.63 10.54 -12.50
C MET A 108 -2.70 10.40 -11.41
N GLU A 109 -3.94 10.03 -11.76
CA GLU A 109 -5.00 9.73 -10.79
C GLU A 109 -4.61 8.54 -9.88
N ARG A 110 -3.94 7.53 -10.42
CA ARG A 110 -3.41 6.41 -9.61
C ARG A 110 -2.29 6.84 -8.67
N LEU A 111 -1.41 7.72 -9.11
CA LEU A 111 -0.34 8.28 -8.27
C LEU A 111 -0.92 9.09 -7.11
N GLU A 112 -1.92 9.94 -7.38
CA GLU A 112 -2.63 10.70 -6.35
C GLU A 112 -3.26 9.75 -5.33
N GLN A 113 -4.01 8.75 -5.79
CA GLN A 113 -4.61 7.73 -4.92
C GLN A 113 -3.59 7.00 -4.04
N LEU A 114 -2.41 6.71 -4.59
CA LEU A 114 -1.33 6.06 -3.85
C LEU A 114 -0.77 6.98 -2.76
N LEU A 115 -0.47 8.23 -3.11
CA LEU A 115 0.04 9.24 -2.18
C LEU A 115 -0.97 9.56 -1.08
N THR A 116 -2.27 9.63 -1.40
CA THR A 116 -3.33 9.87 -0.42
C THR A 116 -3.39 8.77 0.64
N ILE A 117 -3.28 7.49 0.26
CA ILE A 117 -3.30 6.40 1.26
C ILE A 117 -2.04 6.44 2.12
N VAL A 118 -0.87 6.66 1.52
CA VAL A 118 0.38 6.77 2.28
C VAL A 118 0.32 7.95 3.26
N ALA A 119 -0.14 9.12 2.81
CA ALA A 119 -0.35 10.28 3.67
C ALA A 119 -1.34 9.99 4.81
N LYS A 120 -2.44 9.27 4.52
CA LYS A 120 -3.40 8.85 5.54
C LYS A 120 -2.73 7.97 6.59
N LEU A 121 -1.94 6.97 6.19
CA LEU A 121 -1.21 6.12 7.14
C LEU A 121 -0.26 6.91 8.03
N HIS A 122 0.58 7.80 7.47
CA HIS A 122 1.49 8.62 8.28
C HIS A 122 0.77 9.59 9.24
N SER A 123 -0.49 9.94 8.97
CA SER A 123 -1.30 10.80 9.84
C SER A 123 -1.96 10.05 11.01
N MET A 124 -2.06 8.73 10.95
CA MET A 124 -2.79 7.90 11.91
C MET A 124 -2.05 7.74 13.24
N GLU A 125 -2.80 7.74 14.34
CA GLU A 125 -2.28 7.49 15.68
C GLU A 125 -1.85 6.03 15.84
N VAL A 126 -2.65 5.07 15.36
CA VAL A 126 -2.28 3.64 15.40
C VAL A 126 -0.99 3.38 14.63
N PHE A 127 -0.79 4.09 13.52
CA PHE A 127 0.43 3.96 12.74
C PHE A 127 1.65 4.49 13.50
N ARG A 128 1.55 5.67 14.11
CA ARG A 128 2.63 6.24 14.93
C ARG A 128 2.94 5.37 16.14
N TYR A 129 1.91 4.79 16.76
CA TYR A 129 2.05 3.86 17.87
C TYR A 129 2.80 2.58 17.45
N CYS A 130 2.36 1.95 16.36
CA CYS A 130 3.02 0.77 15.82
C CYS A 130 4.39 1.08 15.23
N CYS A 131 4.67 2.31 14.82
CA CYS A 131 5.89 2.68 14.09
C CYS A 131 6.50 3.99 14.64
N PRO A 132 7.07 4.00 15.87
CA PRO A 132 7.44 5.23 16.56
C PRO A 132 8.66 5.97 15.98
N PHE A 133 9.53 5.28 15.25
CA PHE A 133 10.79 5.84 14.70
C PHE A 133 10.73 6.08 13.19
N GLN A 134 9.54 6.32 12.65
CA GLN A 134 9.37 6.60 11.21
C GLN A 134 9.89 7.99 10.87
N ASN A 135 10.54 8.10 9.71
CA ASN A 135 10.90 9.39 9.14
C ASN A 135 9.63 10.17 8.78
N SER A 136 9.76 11.49 8.61
CA SER A 136 8.66 12.26 8.04
C SER A 136 8.38 11.78 6.62
N LEU A 137 7.10 11.72 6.23
CA LEU A 137 6.70 11.29 4.89
C LEU A 137 7.41 12.10 3.79
N GLN A 138 7.58 13.40 4.00
CA GLN A 138 8.30 14.27 3.06
C GLN A 138 9.76 13.85 2.89
N HIS A 139 10.44 13.49 3.99
CA HIS A 139 11.82 13.03 3.94
C HIS A 139 11.93 11.70 3.18
N GLU A 140 11.06 10.73 3.48
CA GLU A 140 11.03 9.44 2.78
C GLU A 140 10.76 9.61 1.28
N LEU A 141 9.75 10.39 0.93
CA LEU A 141 9.42 10.66 -0.47
C LEU A 141 10.60 11.31 -1.21
N SER A 142 11.27 12.29 -0.59
CA SER A 142 12.46 12.92 -1.17
C SER A 142 13.57 11.91 -1.45
N LEU A 143 13.88 11.04 -0.48
CA LEU A 143 14.88 9.99 -0.64
C LEU A 143 14.51 9.02 -1.76
N ILE A 144 13.27 8.52 -1.75
CA ILE A 144 12.80 7.51 -2.70
C ILE A 144 12.74 8.05 -4.13
N ILE A 145 12.24 9.28 -4.31
CA ILE A 145 12.16 9.92 -5.63
C ILE A 145 13.56 10.22 -6.16
N THR A 146 14.47 10.69 -5.31
CA THR A 146 15.86 10.96 -5.69
C THR A 146 16.55 9.67 -6.13
N ALA A 147 16.51 8.63 -5.30
CA ALA A 147 17.10 7.33 -5.60
C ALA A 147 16.52 6.72 -6.89
N GLY A 148 15.18 6.72 -7.03
CA GLY A 148 14.51 6.21 -8.23
C GLY A 148 14.83 6.99 -9.50
N THR A 149 15.01 8.31 -9.38
CA THR A 149 15.42 9.17 -10.51
C THR A 149 16.85 8.89 -10.95
N MET A 150 17.78 8.69 -10.00
CA MET A 150 19.16 8.30 -10.31
C MET A 150 19.19 6.94 -11.02
N GLU A 151 18.49 5.95 -10.47
CA GLU A 151 18.41 4.60 -11.05
C GLU A 151 17.86 4.62 -12.49
N TRP A 152 16.83 5.44 -12.73
CA TRP A 152 16.28 5.63 -14.08
C TRP A 152 17.30 6.28 -15.04
N PHE A 153 18.03 7.29 -14.57
CA PHE A 153 19.03 7.98 -15.38
C PHE A 153 20.17 7.04 -15.79
N ASP A 154 20.68 6.25 -14.84
CA ASP A 154 21.72 5.25 -15.10
C ASP A 154 21.28 4.23 -16.15
N ARG A 155 20.04 3.72 -16.05
CA ARG A 155 19.45 2.84 -17.07
C ARG A 155 19.40 3.52 -18.45
N MET A 156 19.02 4.79 -18.51
CA MET A 156 18.97 5.55 -19.75
C MET A 156 20.34 5.70 -20.39
N VAL A 157 21.36 6.09 -19.61
CA VAL A 157 22.74 6.24 -20.08
C VAL A 157 23.27 4.92 -20.62
N ILE A 158 23.06 3.81 -19.91
CA ILE A 158 23.45 2.48 -20.37
C ILE A 158 22.78 2.14 -21.71
N ASN A 159 21.47 2.41 -21.84
CA ASN A 159 20.73 2.09 -23.06
C ASN A 159 21.18 2.93 -24.27
N ILE A 160 21.61 4.18 -24.05
CA ILE A 160 22.13 5.07 -25.10
C ILE A 160 23.56 4.66 -25.50
N THR A 161 24.39 4.25 -24.53
CA THR A 161 25.82 3.95 -24.75
C THR A 161 26.07 2.52 -25.24
N LYS A 162 25.08 1.61 -25.20
CA LYS A 162 25.20 0.27 -25.80
C LYS A 162 25.49 0.36 -27.30
N PRO A 163 26.61 -0.21 -27.79
CA PRO A 163 26.88 -0.25 -29.22
C PRO A 163 25.79 -1.07 -29.92
N ARG A 164 25.12 -0.48 -30.90
CA ARG A 164 24.24 -1.22 -31.81
C ARG A 164 25.10 -2.22 -32.57
N LEU A 165 25.10 -3.49 -32.15
CA LEU A 165 25.66 -4.58 -32.95
C LEU A 165 24.98 -4.52 -34.33
N ARG A 166 25.69 -4.02 -35.33
CA ARG A 166 25.26 -4.13 -36.73
C ARG A 166 25.26 -5.63 -37.04
N VAL A 167 24.07 -6.21 -37.12
CA VAL A 167 23.87 -7.52 -37.75
C VAL A 167 24.42 -7.37 -39.17
N LYS A 168 25.59 -7.96 -39.43
CA LYS A 168 26.06 -8.18 -40.79
C LYS A 168 25.10 -9.20 -41.40
N ILE A 169 24.27 -8.72 -42.31
CA ILE A 169 23.51 -9.57 -43.23
C ILE A 169 24.55 -10.21 -44.15
N CYS A 170 24.78 -11.51 -43.98
CA CYS A 170 25.42 -12.38 -44.96
C CYS A 170 24.45 -13.53 -45.21
#